data_AF-A0A4Z0NXK3-F1
#
_entry.id   AF-A0A4Z0NXK3-F1
#
_cell.length_a   1.000
_cell.length_b   1.000
_cell.length_c   1.000
_cell.angle_alpha   90.00
_cell.angle_beta   90.00
_cell.angle_gamma   90.00
#
_symmetry.space_group_name_H-M   'P 1'
#
loop_
_entity.id
_entity.type
_entity.pdbx_description
1 polymer ?
#
loop_
_entity_poly.entity_id
_entity_poly.type
_entity_poly.pdbx_seq_one_letter_code
_entity_poly.pdbx_strand_id
1 'polypeptide(L)'
;MPGAVGLGLLLLACAWALTAFGGREVAGLRPEEAAGLAAAGAAILIVLNGVGNRFRSSLGEGVLALLAWSTVGAGFAALYAYRDEARDMAFRALGELSPGQPVAGQGNEVVIARRVDGGFTVQARINGRPRAFAFDTGASAVVLTAESAASLGIRPGPGAYRIQVQTANGRTAAAPVVLDTVAVGPISETRIAALVTRPGALTVNLLGMSFLERLASYEVRGSRLILRGGARGDDPPHTRFSKKTSGYGSSLKRAISVQPVRR
;
A
#
# COMPACT_ATOMS: atom_id res chain seq x y z
N MET A 1 -34.84 -18.26 30.13
CA MET A 1 -34.17 -19.45 30.70
C MET A 1 -32.70 -19.14 30.95
N PRO A 2 -32.21 -19.24 32.19
CA PRO A 2 -30.83 -18.84 32.56
C PRO A 2 -29.72 -19.68 31.87
N GLY A 3 -30.06 -20.83 31.30
CA GLY A 3 -29.09 -21.75 30.70
C GLY A 3 -28.35 -21.25 29.45
N ALA A 4 -28.95 -20.40 28.60
CA ALA A 4 -28.29 -20.01 27.34
C ALA A 4 -27.26 -18.87 27.51
N VAL A 5 -27.45 -18.00 28.49
CA VAL A 5 -26.42 -17.01 28.88
C VAL A 5 -25.22 -17.73 29.50
N GLY A 6 -25.48 -18.76 30.32
CA GLY A 6 -24.44 -19.65 30.83
C GLY A 6 -23.67 -20.36 29.71
N LEU A 7 -24.37 -20.89 28.70
CA LEU A 7 -23.76 -21.54 27.55
C LEU A 7 -22.93 -20.55 26.69
N GLY A 8 -23.42 -19.33 26.50
CA GLY A 8 -22.71 -18.27 25.76
C GLY A 8 -21.42 -17.82 26.47
N LEU A 9 -21.48 -17.63 27.79
CA LEU A 9 -20.29 -17.32 28.58
C LEU A 9 -19.28 -18.48 28.60
N LEU A 10 -19.77 -19.72 28.63
CA LEU A 10 -18.93 -20.92 28.57
C LEU A 10 -18.23 -21.05 27.22
N LEU A 11 -18.90 -20.72 26.12
CA LEU A 11 -18.29 -20.69 24.78
C LEU A 11 -17.27 -19.55 24.61
N LEU A 12 -17.52 -18.38 25.20
CA LEU A 12 -16.53 -17.29 25.24
C LEU A 12 -15.29 -17.66 26.05
N ALA A 13 -15.47 -18.31 27.20
CA ALA A 13 -14.36 -18.83 28.00
C ALA A 13 -13.56 -19.90 27.24
N CYS A 14 -14.26 -20.77 26.50
CA CYS A 14 -13.64 -21.79 25.66
C CYS A 14 -12.86 -21.18 24.49
N ALA A 15 -13.40 -20.17 23.82
CA ALA A 15 -12.72 -19.42 22.76
C ALA A 15 -11.44 -18.73 23.28
N TRP A 16 -11.50 -18.12 24.47
CA TRP A 16 -10.33 -17.51 25.11
C TRP A 16 -9.28 -18.55 25.53
N ALA A 17 -9.69 -19.70 26.04
CA ALA A 17 -8.76 -20.77 26.41
C ALA A 17 -8.04 -21.37 25.18
N LEU A 18 -8.74 -21.49 24.04
CA LEU A 18 -8.16 -21.96 22.79
C LEU A 18 -7.13 -20.98 22.22
N THR A 19 -7.32 -19.67 22.37
CA THR A 19 -6.31 -18.67 21.93
C THR A 19 -5.15 -18.57 22.90
N ALA A 20 -5.39 -18.69 24.21
CA ALA A 20 -4.36 -18.56 25.23
C ALA A 20 -3.49 -19.82 25.39
N PHE A 21 -4.03 -21.01 25.14
CA PHE A 21 -3.37 -22.29 25.42
C PHE A 21 -3.41 -23.31 24.26
N GLY A 22 -4.07 -23.00 23.15
CA GLY A 22 -4.18 -23.92 22.01
C GLY A 22 -2.91 -23.99 21.19
N GLY A 23 -2.17 -25.10 21.32
CA GLY A 23 -0.96 -25.38 20.52
C GLY A 23 -1.12 -26.50 19.48
N ARG A 24 -2.29 -27.15 19.41
CA ARG A 24 -2.57 -28.29 18.51
C ARG A 24 -3.90 -28.08 17.81
N GLU A 25 -4.01 -28.59 16.58
CA GLU A 25 -5.25 -28.55 15.81
C GLU A 25 -6.40 -29.24 16.55
N VAL A 26 -7.55 -28.59 16.57
CA VAL A 26 -8.78 -29.08 17.21
C VAL A 26 -9.78 -29.38 16.12
N ALA A 27 -10.14 -30.65 15.95
CA ALA A 27 -11.06 -31.13 14.91
C ALA A 27 -10.67 -30.72 13.48
N GLY A 28 -9.37 -30.65 13.18
CA GLY A 28 -8.84 -30.27 11.86
C GLY A 28 -8.81 -28.76 11.59
N LEU A 29 -9.15 -27.93 12.57
CA LEU A 29 -9.05 -26.48 12.49
C LEU A 29 -7.87 -25.97 13.30
N ARG A 30 -7.24 -24.90 12.83
CA ARG A 30 -6.22 -24.20 13.59
C ARG A 30 -6.84 -23.55 14.84
N PRO A 31 -6.12 -23.46 15.97
CA PRO A 31 -6.65 -22.89 17.20
C PRO A 31 -7.29 -21.50 17.03
N GLU A 32 -6.72 -20.65 16.15
CA GLU A 32 -7.25 -19.32 15.84
C GLU A 32 -8.59 -19.36 15.08
N GLU A 33 -8.79 -20.33 14.19
CA GLU A 33 -10.02 -20.50 13.41
C GLU A 33 -11.13 -21.09 14.29
N ALA A 34 -10.79 -22.08 15.11
CA ALA A 34 -11.71 -22.68 16.07
C ALA A 34 -12.18 -21.65 17.12
N ALA A 35 -11.27 -20.80 17.62
CA ALA A 35 -11.62 -19.72 18.54
C ALA A 35 -12.54 -18.67 17.90
N GLY A 36 -12.29 -18.29 16.64
CA GLY A 36 -13.15 -17.38 15.90
C GLY A 36 -14.58 -17.90 15.74
N LEU A 37 -14.74 -19.18 15.38
CA LEU A 37 -16.05 -19.83 15.26
C LEU A 37 -16.78 -19.95 16.60
N ALA A 38 -16.05 -20.31 17.67
CA ALA A 38 -16.63 -20.40 19.01
C ALA A 38 -17.13 -19.03 19.52
N ALA A 39 -16.36 -17.96 19.29
CA ALA A 39 -16.76 -16.60 19.66
C ALA A 39 -17.99 -16.12 18.86
N ALA A 40 -18.03 -16.40 17.55
CA ALA A 40 -19.17 -16.07 16.71
C ALA A 40 -20.45 -16.82 17.14
N GLY A 41 -20.33 -18.12 17.44
CA GLY A 41 -21.43 -18.93 17.96
C GLY A 41 -21.96 -18.43 19.32
N ALA A 42 -21.06 -18.04 20.22
CA ALA A 42 -21.43 -17.47 21.52
C ALA A 42 -22.20 -16.15 21.37
N ALA A 43 -21.74 -15.26 20.48
CA ALA A 43 -22.42 -14.00 20.20
C ALA A 43 -23.85 -14.23 19.66
N ILE A 44 -24.00 -15.15 18.71
CA ILE A 44 -25.30 -15.53 18.13
C ILE A 44 -26.25 -16.06 19.23
N LEU A 45 -25.75 -16.93 20.12
CA LEU A 45 -26.57 -17.49 21.19
C LEU A 45 -27.00 -16.45 22.23
N ILE A 46 -26.13 -15.49 22.55
CA ILE A 46 -26.45 -14.36 23.44
C ILE A 46 -27.52 -13.46 22.81
N VAL A 47 -27.39 -13.16 21.50
CA VAL A 47 -28.38 -12.39 20.73
C VAL A 47 -29.73 -13.10 20.72
N LEU A 48 -29.75 -14.39 20.33
CA LEU A 48 -30.96 -15.20 20.23
C LEU A 48 -31.65 -15.37 21.58
N ASN A 49 -30.88 -15.56 22.66
CA ASN A 49 -31.43 -15.63 24.00
C ASN A 49 -32.04 -14.28 24.45
N GLY A 50 -31.37 -13.17 24.16
CA GLY A 50 -31.87 -11.83 24.47
C GLY A 50 -33.17 -11.49 23.74
N VAL A 51 -33.29 -11.88 22.46
CA VAL A 51 -34.51 -11.70 21.65
C VAL A 51 -35.63 -12.63 22.12
N GLY A 52 -35.34 -13.92 22.32
CA GLY A 52 -36.33 -14.92 22.72
C GLY A 52 -36.89 -14.71 24.14
N ASN A 53 -36.08 -14.19 25.07
CA ASN A 53 -36.51 -13.95 26.45
C ASN A 53 -37.38 -12.67 26.56
N ARG A 54 -37.22 -11.69 25.65
CA ARG A 54 -38.09 -10.49 25.56
C ARG A 54 -39.39 -10.73 24.78
N PHE A 55 -39.44 -11.71 23.89
CA PHE A 55 -40.68 -12.09 23.18
C PHE A 55 -41.75 -12.72 24.09
N ARG A 56 -41.36 -13.21 25.28
CA ARG A 56 -42.27 -13.89 26.22
C ARG A 56 -42.96 -12.95 27.22
N SER A 57 -42.52 -11.69 27.38
CA SER A 57 -43.10 -10.72 28.31
C SER A 57 -44.11 -9.77 27.65
N SER A 58 -43.88 -9.36 26.40
CA SER A 58 -44.84 -8.60 25.60
C SER A 58 -44.46 -8.62 24.11
N LEU A 59 -45.46 -8.65 23.20
CA LEU A 59 -45.21 -8.61 21.75
C LEU A 59 -44.46 -7.33 21.32
N GLY A 60 -44.69 -6.21 22.01
CA GLY A 60 -44.04 -4.93 21.73
C GLY A 60 -42.53 -4.92 22.03
N GLU A 61 -42.11 -5.54 23.14
CA GLU A 61 -40.68 -5.63 23.50
C GLU A 61 -39.90 -6.55 22.54
N GLY A 62 -40.55 -7.58 22.02
CA GLY A 62 -39.99 -8.45 20.97
C GLY A 62 -39.72 -7.70 19.66
N VAL A 63 -40.69 -6.87 19.22
CA VAL A 63 -40.53 -6.03 18.02
C VAL A 63 -39.42 -5.00 18.21
N LEU A 64 -39.37 -4.32 19.36
CA LEU A 64 -38.30 -3.36 19.66
C LEU A 64 -36.92 -4.03 19.71
N ALA A 65 -36.83 -5.26 20.24
CA ALA A 65 -35.58 -6.01 20.24
C ALA A 65 -35.12 -6.39 18.82
N LEU A 66 -36.04 -6.81 17.94
CA LEU A 66 -35.73 -7.09 16.54
C LEU A 66 -35.27 -5.84 15.79
N LEU A 67 -35.93 -4.71 16.00
CA LEU A 67 -35.51 -3.43 15.41
C LEU A 67 -34.11 -3.03 15.90
N ALA A 68 -33.85 -3.10 17.21
CA ALA A 68 -32.55 -2.78 17.77
C ALA A 68 -31.42 -3.64 17.18
N TRP A 69 -31.62 -4.95 17.08
CA TRP A 69 -30.63 -5.86 16.47
C TRP A 69 -30.49 -5.65 14.96
N SER A 70 -31.57 -5.32 14.27
CA SER A 70 -31.53 -4.96 12.84
C SER A 70 -30.70 -3.69 12.63
N THR A 71 -30.83 -2.69 13.50
CA THR A 71 -29.99 -1.48 13.45
C THR A 71 -28.52 -1.79 13.71
N VAL A 72 -28.21 -2.63 14.71
CA VAL A 72 -26.82 -3.05 14.98
C VAL A 72 -26.25 -3.82 13.80
N GLY A 73 -27.01 -4.78 13.25
CA GLY A 73 -26.61 -5.55 12.08
C GLY A 73 -26.39 -4.67 10.84
N ALA A 74 -27.30 -3.72 10.59
CA ALA A 74 -27.14 -2.73 9.52
C ALA A 74 -25.92 -1.84 9.75
N GLY A 75 -25.63 -1.46 10.99
CA GLY A 75 -24.42 -0.73 11.37
C GLY A 75 -23.13 -1.49 11.06
N PHE A 76 -23.06 -2.78 11.40
CA PHE A 76 -21.93 -3.63 11.03
C PHE A 76 -21.84 -3.87 9.52
N ALA A 77 -22.96 -4.08 8.83
CA ALA A 77 -23.01 -4.23 7.38
C ALA A 77 -22.53 -2.95 6.67
N ALA A 78 -22.97 -1.78 7.15
CA ALA A 78 -22.47 -0.49 6.69
C ALA A 78 -20.98 -0.35 6.97
N LEU A 79 -20.51 -0.63 8.20
CA LEU A 79 -19.09 -0.57 8.53
C LEU A 79 -18.24 -1.49 7.62
N TYR A 80 -18.71 -2.69 7.32
CA TYR A 80 -18.06 -3.62 6.42
C TYR A 80 -18.11 -3.16 4.96
N ALA A 81 -19.24 -2.63 4.50
CA ALA A 81 -19.41 -2.11 3.14
C ALA A 81 -18.53 -0.87 2.89
N TYR A 82 -18.47 0.04 3.86
CA TYR A 82 -17.69 1.27 3.82
C TYR A 82 -16.23 1.10 4.27
N ARG A 83 -15.77 -0.12 4.59
CA ARG A 83 -14.42 -0.36 5.12
C ARG A 83 -13.31 0.15 4.21
N ASP A 84 -13.48 0.01 2.90
CA ASP A 84 -12.44 0.36 1.93
C ASP A 84 -12.40 1.87 1.69
N GLU A 85 -13.55 2.54 1.73
CA GLU A 85 -13.65 4.00 1.67
C GLU A 85 -13.16 4.67 2.96
N ALA A 86 -13.46 4.07 4.12
CA ALA A 86 -12.94 4.50 5.41
C ALA A 86 -11.41 4.34 5.49
N ARG A 87 -10.86 3.24 4.95
CA ARG A 87 -9.40 3.06 4.79
C ARG A 87 -8.82 4.13 3.89
N ASP A 88 -9.45 4.45 2.76
CA ASP A 88 -8.96 5.48 1.84
C ASP A 88 -8.99 6.87 2.46
N MET A 89 -10.02 7.18 3.23
CA MET A 89 -10.11 8.43 3.98
C MET A 89 -9.06 8.49 5.10
N ALA A 90 -8.83 7.38 5.80
CA ALA A 90 -7.76 7.27 6.80
C ALA A 90 -6.36 7.41 6.18
N PHE A 91 -6.10 6.78 5.03
CA PHE A 91 -4.82 6.93 4.32
C PHE A 91 -4.59 8.36 3.83
N ARG A 92 -5.65 9.08 3.42
CA ARG A 92 -5.56 10.51 3.09
C ARG A 92 -5.26 11.36 4.33
N ALA A 93 -6.01 11.18 5.41
CA ALA A 93 -5.82 11.92 6.66
C ALA A 93 -4.44 11.65 7.30
N LEU A 94 -3.98 10.40 7.31
CA LEU A 94 -2.62 10.04 7.76
C LEU A 94 -1.54 10.58 6.82
N GLY A 95 -1.82 10.60 5.51
CA GLY A 95 -0.94 11.20 4.51
C GLY A 95 -0.81 12.72 4.62
N GLU A 96 -1.84 13.41 5.13
CA GLU A 96 -1.78 14.84 5.46
C GLU A 96 -0.86 15.10 6.67
N LEU A 97 -0.84 14.20 7.65
CA LEU A 97 0.02 14.30 8.83
C LEU A 97 1.47 13.86 8.56
N SER A 98 1.70 12.94 7.61
CA SER A 98 3.04 12.50 7.23
C SER A 98 3.12 12.13 5.73
N PRO A 99 3.35 13.12 4.85
CA PRO A 99 3.38 12.90 3.41
C PRO A 99 4.56 12.00 2.98
N GLY A 100 4.25 10.95 2.20
CA GLY A 100 5.24 10.16 1.45
C GLY A 100 5.95 9.04 2.22
N GLN A 101 5.58 8.75 3.46
CA GLN A 101 6.06 7.54 4.15
C GLN A 101 5.42 6.28 3.52
N PRO A 102 6.22 5.34 2.98
CA PRO A 102 5.71 4.08 2.47
C PRO A 102 5.16 3.23 3.62
N VAL A 103 3.87 2.94 3.61
CA VAL A 103 3.26 1.98 4.53
C VAL A 103 3.45 0.60 3.92
N ALA A 104 4.11 -0.30 4.63
CA ALA A 104 4.26 -1.68 4.20
C ALA A 104 2.88 -2.36 4.17
N GLY A 105 2.52 -2.93 3.02
CA GLY A 105 1.35 -3.78 2.86
C GLY A 105 1.61 -5.21 3.36
N GLN A 106 0.71 -6.14 3.04
CA GLN A 106 0.98 -7.56 3.27
C GLN A 106 2.02 -8.06 2.25
N GLY A 107 3.11 -8.68 2.74
CA GLY A 107 4.19 -9.21 1.89
C GLY A 107 5.17 -8.15 1.37
N ASN A 108 5.64 -8.30 0.13
CA ASN A 108 6.57 -7.37 -0.54
C ASN A 108 5.83 -6.20 -1.23
N GLU A 109 4.83 -5.62 -0.54
CA GLU A 109 3.99 -4.55 -1.03
C GLU A 109 4.24 -3.24 -0.27
N VAL A 110 4.17 -2.13 -0.98
CA VAL A 110 4.21 -0.77 -0.43
C VAL A 110 3.02 0.02 -0.93
N VAL A 111 2.34 0.70 -0.03
CA VAL A 111 1.26 1.63 -0.33
C VAL A 111 1.68 3.05 0.04
N ILE A 112 1.54 3.98 -0.89
CA ILE A 112 1.91 5.39 -0.75
C ILE A 112 0.67 6.24 -1.03
N ALA A 113 0.37 7.15 -0.10
CA ALA A 113 -0.72 8.11 -0.27
C ALA A 113 -0.34 9.23 -1.26
N ARG A 114 -1.33 9.69 -2.02
CA ARG A 114 -1.20 10.86 -2.90
C ARG A 114 -1.03 12.12 -2.07
N ARG A 115 -0.14 13.01 -2.48
CA ARG A 115 0.02 14.34 -1.91
C ARG A 115 -1.12 15.27 -2.34
N VAL A 116 -1.27 16.37 -1.60
CA VAL A 116 -2.24 17.44 -1.89
C VAL A 116 -2.03 18.07 -3.27
N ASP A 117 -0.78 18.11 -3.77
CA ASP A 117 -0.44 18.61 -5.11
C ASP A 117 -0.78 17.62 -6.25
N GLY A 118 -1.37 16.47 -5.93
CA GLY A 118 -1.78 15.46 -6.89
C GLY A 118 -0.68 14.46 -7.27
N GLY A 119 0.56 14.66 -6.84
CA GLY A 119 1.68 13.74 -7.11
C GLY A 119 1.81 12.61 -6.09
N PHE A 120 2.70 11.65 -6.37
CA PHE A 120 3.16 10.68 -5.38
C PHE A 120 4.63 10.97 -5.06
N THR A 121 4.95 11.18 -3.78
CA THR A 121 6.33 11.24 -3.30
C THR A 121 6.64 9.93 -2.59
N VAL A 122 7.66 9.24 -3.08
CA VAL A 122 8.16 7.97 -2.56
C VAL A 122 9.42 8.23 -1.76
N GLN A 123 9.43 7.87 -0.48
CA GLN A 123 10.67 7.81 0.29
C GLN A 123 11.41 6.51 -0.05
N ALA A 124 12.55 6.63 -0.72
CA ALA A 124 13.41 5.52 -1.07
C ALA A 124 14.76 5.63 -0.35
N ARG A 125 15.48 4.53 -0.22
CA ARG A 125 16.87 4.49 0.25
C ARG A 125 17.76 4.16 -0.93
N ILE A 126 18.69 5.06 -1.24
CA ILE A 126 19.72 4.85 -2.26
C ILE A 126 21.01 4.54 -1.53
N ASN A 127 21.56 3.35 -1.74
CA ASN A 127 22.76 2.88 -1.03
C ASN A 127 22.63 3.09 0.50
N GLY A 128 21.44 2.77 1.04
CA GLY A 128 21.12 2.93 2.47
C GLY A 128 20.72 4.34 2.92
N ARG A 129 20.88 5.38 2.09
CA ARG A 129 20.59 6.78 2.46
C ARG A 129 19.19 7.21 1.99
N PRO A 130 18.33 7.78 2.86
CA PRO A 130 16.96 8.13 2.51
C PRO A 130 16.91 9.35 1.58
N ARG A 131 16.11 9.27 0.52
CA ARG A 131 15.86 10.34 -0.46
C ARG A 131 14.41 10.28 -0.92
N ALA A 132 13.82 11.45 -1.08
CA ALA A 132 12.48 11.59 -1.66
C ALA A 132 12.56 11.57 -3.18
N PHE A 133 11.62 10.86 -3.81
CA PHE A 133 11.47 10.79 -5.25
C PHE A 133 10.02 11.07 -5.64
N ALA A 134 9.80 11.83 -6.71
CA ALA A 134 8.51 11.88 -7.38
C ALA A 134 8.34 10.62 -8.25
N PHE A 135 7.21 9.94 -8.14
CA PHE A 135 6.86 8.84 -9.05
C PHE A 135 6.58 9.40 -10.45
N ASP A 136 7.34 8.96 -11.46
CA ASP A 136 7.20 9.43 -12.83
C ASP A 136 7.34 8.28 -13.84
N THR A 137 6.21 7.78 -14.35
CA THR A 137 6.18 6.75 -15.41
C THR A 137 6.67 7.27 -16.77
N GLY A 138 6.76 8.58 -16.95
CA GLY A 138 7.30 9.17 -18.17
C GLY A 138 8.81 9.33 -18.14
N ALA A 139 9.44 9.18 -16.98
CA ALA A 139 10.89 9.13 -16.86
C ALA A 139 11.41 7.75 -17.26
N SER A 140 12.21 7.67 -18.33
CA SER A 140 12.79 6.41 -18.82
C SER A 140 13.79 5.73 -17.84
N ALA A 141 14.32 6.48 -16.87
CA ALA A 141 15.22 5.98 -15.84
C ALA A 141 14.97 6.71 -14.52
N VAL A 142 15.49 6.17 -13.42
CA VAL A 142 15.66 6.93 -12.17
C VAL A 142 16.53 8.15 -12.44
N VAL A 143 16.10 9.33 -12.02
CA VAL A 143 16.84 10.59 -12.22
C VAL A 143 17.14 11.22 -10.87
N LEU A 144 18.41 11.54 -10.63
CA LEU A 144 18.89 12.26 -9.47
C LEU A 144 19.22 13.70 -9.84
N THR A 145 18.90 14.63 -8.95
CA THR A 145 19.44 15.99 -9.04
C THR A 145 20.95 15.95 -8.75
N ALA A 146 21.69 16.96 -9.21
CA ALA A 146 23.14 17.05 -8.97
C ALA A 146 23.45 17.09 -7.46
N GLU A 147 22.63 17.81 -6.70
CA GLU A 147 22.73 17.98 -5.26
C GLU A 147 22.47 16.64 -4.54
N SER A 148 21.44 15.91 -4.98
CA SER A 148 21.12 14.60 -4.42
C SER A 148 22.23 13.59 -4.71
N ALA A 149 22.73 13.53 -5.95
CA ALA A 149 23.85 12.68 -6.32
C ALA A 149 25.11 13.01 -5.51
N ALA A 150 25.47 14.29 -5.37
CA ALA A 150 26.62 14.73 -4.60
C ALA A 150 26.53 14.32 -3.13
N SER A 151 25.34 14.41 -2.52
CA SER A 151 25.08 13.97 -1.14
C SER A 151 25.17 12.44 -0.95
N LEU A 152 25.06 11.67 -2.03
CA LEU A 152 25.27 10.23 -2.07
C LEU A 152 26.74 9.85 -2.38
N GLY A 153 27.62 10.85 -2.58
CA GLY A 153 29.01 10.64 -3.00
C GLY A 153 29.18 10.41 -4.50
N ILE A 154 28.11 10.54 -5.29
CA ILE A 154 28.11 10.35 -6.74
C ILE A 154 28.42 11.71 -7.39
N ARG A 155 29.61 11.85 -7.96
CA ARG A 155 30.06 13.09 -8.63
C ARG A 155 30.57 12.77 -10.04
N PRO A 156 29.69 12.77 -11.05
CA PRO A 156 30.11 12.59 -12.43
C PRO A 156 31.02 13.73 -12.86
N GLY A 157 32.12 13.40 -13.55
CA GLY A 157 33.01 14.41 -14.12
C GLY A 157 32.31 15.24 -15.22
N PRO A 158 32.82 16.43 -15.56
CA PRO A 158 32.20 17.32 -16.55
C PRO A 158 31.93 16.64 -17.92
N GLY A 159 32.82 15.75 -18.37
CA GLY A 159 32.68 15.00 -19.62
C GLY A 159 31.68 13.84 -19.59
N ALA A 160 31.13 13.48 -18.42
CA ALA A 160 30.17 12.38 -18.31
C ALA A 160 28.75 12.76 -18.75
N TYR A 161 28.43 14.06 -18.81
CA TYR A 161 27.11 14.59 -19.18
C TYR A 161 26.88 14.53 -20.70
N ARG A 162 26.70 13.33 -21.22
CA ARG A 162 26.58 13.04 -22.65
C ARG A 162 25.18 12.65 -23.11
N ILE A 163 24.28 12.32 -22.19
CA ILE A 163 22.92 11.87 -22.52
C ILE A 163 22.00 13.09 -22.55
N GLN A 164 21.37 13.36 -23.69
CA GLN A 164 20.38 14.42 -23.80
C GLN A 164 19.05 13.96 -23.24
N VAL A 165 18.51 14.72 -22.30
CA VAL A 165 17.21 14.47 -21.67
C VAL A 165 16.33 15.71 -21.74
N GLN A 166 15.05 15.51 -22.00
CA GLN A 166 14.05 16.57 -21.87
C GLN A 166 13.66 16.69 -20.39
N THR A 167 13.57 17.89 -19.83
CA THR A 167 13.03 18.11 -18.47
C THR A 167 11.88 19.10 -18.51
N ALA A 168 11.22 19.30 -17.37
CA ALA A 168 10.26 20.39 -17.18
C ALA A 168 10.90 21.77 -17.44
N ASN A 169 12.19 21.93 -17.12
CA ASN A 169 12.96 23.16 -17.30
C ASN A 169 13.59 23.27 -18.71
N GLY A 170 13.27 22.36 -19.63
CA GLY A 170 13.85 22.31 -20.97
C GLY A 170 14.84 21.17 -21.18
N ARG A 171 15.58 21.20 -22.29
CA ARG A 171 16.57 20.16 -22.62
C ARG A 171 17.81 20.34 -21.77
N THR A 172 18.34 19.25 -21.23
CA THR A 172 19.60 19.25 -20.49
C THR A 172 20.41 18.01 -20.81
N ALA A 173 21.66 18.00 -20.37
CA ALA A 173 22.49 16.81 -20.41
C ALA A 173 22.49 16.12 -19.04
N ALA A 174 22.57 14.79 -19.07
CA ALA A 174 22.67 13.95 -17.89
C ALA A 174 23.84 12.97 -18.01
N ALA A 175 24.41 12.62 -16.86
CA ALA A 175 25.45 11.62 -16.74
C ALA A 175 24.85 10.27 -16.32
N PRO A 176 25.14 9.18 -17.05
CA PRO A 176 24.70 7.85 -16.64
C PRO A 176 25.49 7.37 -15.43
N VAL A 177 24.77 6.82 -14.46
CA VAL A 177 25.32 6.19 -13.26
C VAL A 177 24.56 4.90 -12.97
N VAL A 178 25.13 4.02 -12.14
CA VAL A 178 24.45 2.83 -11.64
C VAL A 178 24.36 2.97 -10.13
N LEU A 179 23.16 2.77 -9.59
CA LEU A 179 22.89 2.76 -8.16
C LEU A 179 23.00 1.31 -7.66
N ASP A 180 23.79 1.09 -6.62
CA ASP A 180 24.04 -0.26 -6.11
C ASP A 180 22.77 -0.87 -5.54
N THR A 181 22.01 -0.08 -4.77
CA THR A 181 20.73 -0.49 -4.20
C THR A 181 19.74 0.66 -4.17
N VAL A 182 18.52 0.39 -4.61
CA VAL A 182 17.35 1.26 -4.48
C VAL A 182 16.29 0.49 -3.72
N ALA A 183 15.95 0.95 -2.52
CA ALA A 183 14.97 0.31 -1.66
C ALA A 183 13.78 1.22 -1.35
N VAL A 184 12.57 0.70 -1.44
CA VAL A 184 11.31 1.37 -1.08
C VAL A 184 10.56 0.46 -0.12
N GLY A 185 10.50 0.83 1.16
CA GLY A 185 9.99 -0.07 2.20
C GLY A 185 10.71 -1.43 2.19
N PRO A 186 9.97 -2.57 2.13
CA PRO A 186 10.56 -3.92 2.01
C PRO A 186 11.10 -4.25 0.60
N ILE A 187 10.73 -3.49 -0.43
CA ILE A 187 11.18 -3.73 -1.81
C ILE A 187 12.61 -3.23 -1.94
N SER A 188 13.52 -4.06 -2.45
CA SER A 188 14.92 -3.71 -2.62
C SER A 188 15.48 -4.27 -3.90
N GLU A 189 15.82 -3.38 -4.83
CA GLU A 189 16.40 -3.72 -6.12
C GLU A 189 17.86 -3.28 -6.19
N THR A 190 18.67 -4.01 -6.97
CA THR A 190 20.11 -3.76 -7.08
C THR A 190 20.51 -3.43 -8.51
N ARG A 191 21.63 -2.71 -8.68
CA ARG A 191 22.19 -2.32 -9.98
C ARG A 191 21.17 -1.60 -10.87
N ILE A 192 20.57 -0.55 -10.33
CA ILE A 192 19.57 0.26 -11.04
C ILE A 192 20.27 1.31 -11.89
N ALA A 193 19.98 1.34 -13.18
CA ALA A 193 20.44 2.39 -14.07
C ALA A 193 19.77 3.72 -13.69
N ALA A 194 20.58 4.76 -13.55
CA ALA A 194 20.10 6.09 -13.20
C ALA A 194 20.84 7.18 -13.98
N LEU A 195 20.27 8.38 -13.96
CA LEU A 195 20.82 9.57 -14.59
C LEU A 195 21.02 10.67 -13.56
N VAL A 196 22.13 11.39 -13.63
CA VAL A 196 22.38 12.60 -12.84
C VAL A 196 22.30 13.81 -13.76
N THR A 197 21.38 14.74 -13.49
CA THR A 197 21.26 15.96 -14.29
C THR A 197 22.31 17.00 -13.90
N ARG A 198 22.53 18.00 -14.77
CA ARG A 198 23.28 19.19 -14.36
C ARG A 198 22.58 19.93 -13.20
N PRO A 199 23.34 20.68 -12.37
CA PRO A 199 22.76 21.54 -11.33
C PRO A 199 21.66 22.45 -11.87
N GLY A 200 20.58 22.62 -11.11
CA GLY A 200 19.44 23.47 -11.48
C GLY A 200 18.55 22.95 -12.62
N ALA A 201 18.92 21.86 -13.30
CA ALA A 201 18.09 21.32 -14.39
C ALA A 201 16.84 20.57 -13.90
N LEU A 202 16.86 20.09 -12.65
CA LEU A 202 15.79 19.33 -12.04
C LEU A 202 15.72 19.67 -10.53
N THR A 203 14.52 19.92 -10.02
CA THR A 203 14.31 20.32 -8.61
C THR A 203 14.08 19.14 -7.67
N VAL A 204 13.57 18.03 -8.18
CA VAL A 204 13.21 16.84 -7.38
C VAL A 204 13.70 15.57 -8.07
N ASN A 205 14.13 14.56 -7.29
CA ASN A 205 14.50 13.27 -7.87
C ASN A 205 13.27 12.56 -8.47
N LEU A 206 13.47 11.77 -9.52
CA LEU A 206 12.40 11.02 -10.18
C LEU A 206 12.61 9.52 -10.07
N LEU A 207 11.57 8.80 -9.65
CA LEU A 207 11.53 7.34 -9.65
C LEU A 207 10.91 6.90 -10.98
N GLY A 208 11.78 6.57 -11.94
CA GLY A 208 11.41 6.25 -13.31
C GLY A 208 11.44 4.76 -13.65
N MET A 209 11.25 4.48 -14.93
CA MET A 209 11.03 3.13 -15.47
C MET A 209 12.14 2.14 -15.17
N SER A 210 13.42 2.54 -15.11
CA SER A 210 14.52 1.63 -14.78
C SER A 210 14.39 0.95 -13.40
N PHE A 211 13.63 1.54 -12.47
CA PHE A 211 13.22 0.91 -11.22
C PHE A 211 11.82 0.27 -11.33
N LEU A 212 10.85 0.95 -11.95
CA LEU A 212 9.47 0.46 -12.03
C LEU A 212 9.34 -0.87 -12.80
N GLU A 213 10.18 -1.10 -13.81
CA GLU A 213 10.23 -2.35 -14.58
C GLU A 213 10.81 -3.53 -13.79
N ARG A 214 11.46 -3.28 -12.65
CA ARG A 214 11.96 -4.33 -11.75
C ARG A 214 10.89 -4.82 -10.78
N LEU A 215 9.81 -4.06 -10.62
CA LEU A 215 8.70 -4.42 -9.76
C LEU A 215 7.87 -5.53 -10.41
N ALA A 216 7.24 -6.37 -9.58
CA ALA A 216 6.23 -7.31 -10.05
C ALA A 216 5.02 -6.57 -10.62
N SER A 217 4.61 -5.49 -9.95
CA SER A 217 3.61 -4.55 -10.46
C SER A 217 3.68 -3.19 -9.75
N TYR A 218 3.12 -2.19 -10.41
CA TYR A 218 2.77 -0.92 -9.80
C TYR A 218 1.36 -0.52 -10.24
N GLU A 219 0.57 0.04 -9.33
CA GLU A 219 -0.81 0.41 -9.60
C GLU A 219 -1.17 1.74 -8.94
N VAL A 220 -1.85 2.62 -9.69
CA VAL A 220 -2.43 3.85 -9.15
C VAL A 220 -3.94 3.63 -9.00
N ARG A 221 -4.43 3.55 -7.76
CA ARG A 221 -5.86 3.42 -7.42
C ARG A 221 -6.31 4.66 -6.64
N GLY A 222 -7.06 5.54 -7.28
CA GLY A 222 -7.58 6.76 -6.64
C GLY A 222 -6.46 7.60 -6.03
N SER A 223 -6.44 7.71 -4.70
CA SER A 223 -5.43 8.45 -3.93
C SER A 223 -4.27 7.57 -3.42
N ARG A 224 -4.07 6.37 -3.97
CA ARG A 224 -3.02 5.43 -3.56
C ARG A 224 -2.14 5.00 -4.74
N LEU A 225 -0.85 4.91 -4.48
CA LEU A 225 0.13 4.22 -5.31
C LEU A 225 0.51 2.92 -4.59
N ILE A 226 0.36 1.80 -5.27
CA ILE A 226 0.68 0.47 -4.77
C ILE A 226 1.88 -0.03 -5.57
N LEU A 227 2.96 -0.39 -4.91
CA LEU A 227 4.16 -0.98 -5.50
C LEU A 227 4.32 -2.40 -4.95
N ARG A 228 4.62 -3.37 -5.81
CA ARG A 228 4.84 -4.77 -5.43
C ARG A 228 6.19 -5.23 -5.95
N GLY A 229 7.09 -5.62 -5.05
CA GLY A 229 8.37 -6.20 -5.44
C GLY A 229 8.23 -7.66 -5.89
N GLY A 230 9.11 -8.10 -6.79
CA GLY A 230 9.19 -9.51 -7.20
C GLY A 230 9.55 -10.44 -6.04
N ALA A 231 9.09 -11.69 -6.10
CA ALA A 231 9.60 -12.73 -5.22
C ALA A 231 11.06 -12.98 -5.56
N ARG A 232 11.95 -12.94 -4.56
CA ARG A 232 13.35 -13.30 -4.74
C ARG A 232 13.41 -14.84 -4.86
N GLY A 233 13.44 -15.35 -6.08
CA GLY A 233 13.58 -16.78 -6.39
C GLY A 233 13.23 -17.10 -7.85
N ASP A 234 14.25 -17.19 -8.69
CA ASP A 234 14.39 -17.97 -9.93
C ASP A 234 13.33 -17.97 -11.05
N ASP A 235 12.26 -17.16 -11.00
CA ASP A 235 11.29 -17.10 -12.10
C ASP A 235 11.54 -15.90 -13.04
N PRO A 236 11.79 -16.11 -14.34
CA PRO A 236 11.84 -15.00 -15.29
C PRO A 236 10.47 -14.31 -15.37
N PRO A 237 10.41 -12.98 -15.53
CA PRO A 237 9.15 -12.25 -15.47
C PRO A 237 8.23 -12.64 -16.63
N HIS A 238 7.24 -13.49 -16.35
CA HIS A 238 6.07 -13.66 -17.21
C HIS A 238 5.20 -12.40 -17.07
N THR A 239 5.47 -11.45 -17.96
CA THR A 239 4.72 -10.21 -18.11
C THR A 239 3.27 -10.49 -18.51
N ARG A 240 2.36 -10.60 -17.54
CA ARG A 240 0.94 -10.26 -17.77
C ARG A 240 0.73 -8.80 -17.39
N PHE A 241 1.06 -7.92 -18.33
CA PHE A 241 0.69 -6.50 -18.25
C PHE A 241 -0.84 -6.37 -18.30
N SER A 242 -1.48 -6.18 -17.14
CA SER A 242 -2.85 -5.65 -17.09
C SER A 242 -2.77 -4.12 -17.00
N LYS A 243 -2.76 -3.47 -18.16
CA LYS A 243 -2.81 -2.02 -18.26
C LYS A 243 -4.24 -1.55 -18.02
N LYS A 244 -4.70 -1.55 -16.76
CA LYS A 244 -5.98 -0.93 -16.38
C LYS A 244 -5.73 0.52 -15.95
N THR A 245 -5.33 1.35 -16.91
CA THR A 245 -5.32 2.80 -16.74
C THR A 245 -6.77 3.29 -16.80
N SER A 246 -7.43 3.45 -15.65
CA SER A 246 -8.62 4.28 -15.57
C SER A 246 -8.20 5.72 -15.89
N GLY A 247 -8.89 6.35 -16.85
CA GLY A 247 -8.49 7.58 -17.50
C GLY A 247 -8.12 8.70 -16.51
N TYR A 248 -6.86 9.13 -16.57
CA TYR A 248 -6.44 10.39 -15.98
C TYR A 248 -6.25 11.41 -17.10
N GLY A 249 -7.08 12.45 -17.04
CA GLY A 249 -7.11 13.56 -17.98
C GLY A 249 -5.77 14.27 -18.09
N SER A 250 -5.51 14.70 -19.31
CA SER A 250 -4.38 15.47 -19.78
C SER A 250 -4.23 16.82 -19.08
N SER A 251 -3.32 16.92 -18.12
CA SER A 251 -2.58 18.16 -17.83
C SER A 251 -1.43 17.84 -16.90
N LEU A 252 -0.25 17.64 -17.49
CA LEU A 252 1.12 17.60 -16.94
C LEU A 252 1.99 16.68 -17.85
N LYS A 253 1.96 16.93 -19.16
CA LYS A 253 2.85 16.26 -20.12
C LYS A 253 4.17 17.05 -20.25
N ARG A 254 5.08 16.93 -19.28
CA ARG A 254 6.51 17.26 -19.48
C ARG A 254 7.38 16.31 -18.65
N ALA A 255 7.36 15.05 -19.04
CA ALA A 255 8.16 13.98 -18.45
C ALA A 255 9.56 13.88 -19.09
N ILE A 256 10.51 13.32 -18.34
CA ILE A 256 11.90 13.19 -18.76
C ILE A 256 12.12 12.04 -19.73
N SER A 257 12.18 12.33 -21.02
CA SER A 257 12.47 11.35 -22.06
C SER A 257 13.93 11.45 -22.52
N VAL A 258 14.63 10.31 -22.54
CA VAL A 258 15.95 10.15 -23.20
C VAL A 258 15.72 10.11 -24.70
N GLN A 259 16.34 11.02 -25.45
CA GLN A 259 16.27 10.99 -26.91
C GLN A 259 17.41 10.15 -27.51
N PRO A 260 17.15 9.36 -28.55
CA PRO A 260 18.19 8.65 -29.27
C PRO A 260 19.12 9.65 -29.96
N VAL A 261 20.43 9.44 -29.82
CA VAL A 261 21.45 10.20 -30.54
C VAL A 261 21.36 9.85 -32.02
N ARG A 262 20.94 10.79 -32.87
CA ARG A 262 21.15 10.65 -34.32
C ARG A 262 22.66 10.76 -34.55
N ARG A 263 23.25 9.68 -35.08
CA ARG A 263 24.59 9.73 -35.69
C ARG A 263 24.54 10.53 -36.97
#